data_AF-A0A7W1KG68-F1
#
_entry.id   AF-A0A7W1KG68-F1
#
_cell.length_a   1.000
_cell.length_b   1.000
_cell.length_c   1.000
_cell.angle_alpha   90.00
_cell.angle_beta   90.00
_cell.angle_gamma   90.00
#
_symmetry.space_group_name_H-M   'P 1'
#
loop_
_entity.id
_entity.type
_entity.pdbx_description
1 polymer ?
#
loop_
_entity_poly.entity_id
_entity_poly.type
_entity_poly.pdbx_seq_one_letter_code
_entity_poly.pdbx_strand_id
1 'polypeptide(L)'
;MSNKIFYAIMFVLILSFTGFAVLNKDSSSSKVPEGQKQPDKGRQHLAQGQTFNYSTVFPTSGTHAEQPAPWAAYKQEIPNEIVVHNMEHGGLVISYRPDMPKATIEKLEKIFSKPYSNPKFTPSKAIVMPGSKNDRLIIIRSWNRILKLDSYNEKTLTDYYLKNVNKSPEPGAA
;
A
#
# COMPACT_ATOMS: atom_id res chain seq x y z
N MET A 1 -60.33 -20.82 15.34
CA MET A 1 -59.52 -19.60 15.23
C MET A 1 -59.75 -18.99 13.87
N SER A 2 -60.06 -17.69 13.78
CA SER A 2 -60.40 -17.03 12.51
C SER A 2 -59.27 -17.16 11.49
N ASN A 3 -59.62 -17.55 10.27
CA ASN A 3 -58.72 -17.78 9.12
C ASN A 3 -57.82 -16.55 8.89
N LYS A 4 -58.32 -15.36 9.21
CA LYS A 4 -57.60 -14.08 9.09
C LYS A 4 -56.40 -13.97 10.03
N ILE A 5 -56.49 -14.56 11.23
CA ILE A 5 -55.39 -14.57 12.22
C ILE A 5 -54.29 -15.55 11.79
N PHE A 6 -54.67 -16.68 11.16
CA PHE A 6 -53.72 -17.68 10.66
C PHE A 6 -52.88 -17.14 9.49
N TYR A 7 -53.49 -16.44 8.54
CA TYR A 7 -52.75 -15.82 7.42
C TYR A 7 -51.86 -14.65 7.87
N ALA A 8 -52.27 -13.87 8.88
CA ALA A 8 -51.46 -12.78 9.41
C ALA A 8 -50.16 -13.30 10.06
N ILE A 9 -50.21 -14.41 10.79
CA ILE A 9 -49.04 -15.03 11.43
C ILE A 9 -48.11 -15.65 10.38
N MET A 10 -48.66 -16.30 9.35
CA MET A 10 -47.89 -16.84 8.22
C MET A 10 -47.18 -15.73 7.43
N PHE A 11 -47.83 -14.57 7.22
CA PHE A 11 -47.24 -13.45 6.47
C PHE A 11 -46.08 -12.78 7.23
N VAL A 12 -46.19 -12.64 8.55
CA VAL A 12 -45.12 -12.11 9.41
C VAL A 12 -43.93 -13.08 9.47
N LEU A 13 -44.17 -14.40 9.52
CA LEU A 13 -43.10 -15.39 9.50
C LEU A 13 -42.36 -15.41 8.15
N ILE A 14 -43.05 -15.31 7.02
CA ILE A 14 -42.44 -15.24 5.68
C ILE A 14 -41.63 -13.93 5.51
N LEU A 15 -42.14 -12.79 5.99
CA LEU A 15 -41.40 -11.52 5.99
C LEU A 15 -40.19 -11.55 6.93
N SER A 16 -40.27 -12.26 8.06
CA SER A 16 -39.12 -12.42 8.96
C SER A 16 -38.06 -13.36 8.39
N PHE A 17 -38.46 -14.42 7.67
CA PHE A 17 -37.53 -15.37 7.05
C PHE A 17 -36.88 -14.81 5.78
N THR A 18 -37.60 -14.00 5.02
CA THR A 18 -37.04 -13.25 3.88
C THR A 18 -36.21 -12.04 4.31
N GLY A 19 -36.58 -11.38 5.43
CA GLY A 19 -35.82 -10.27 6.01
C GLY A 19 -34.50 -10.69 6.66
N PHE A 20 -34.43 -11.90 7.23
CA PHE A 20 -33.21 -12.42 7.86
C PHE A 20 -32.19 -12.98 6.86
N ALA A 21 -32.63 -13.37 5.65
CA ALA A 21 -31.76 -13.91 4.62
C ALA A 21 -31.06 -12.83 3.74
N VAL A 22 -31.33 -11.54 3.94
CA VAL A 22 -30.81 -10.45 3.09
C VAL A 22 -29.69 -9.61 3.75
N LEU A 23 -29.30 -9.89 4.99
CA LEU A 23 -28.26 -9.13 5.71
C LEU A 23 -26.92 -9.86 5.90
N ASN A 24 -26.57 -10.78 5.01
CA ASN A 24 -25.20 -11.29 4.90
C ASN A 24 -24.77 -11.39 3.43
N LYS A 25 -24.83 -10.25 2.73
CA LYS A 25 -23.97 -10.02 1.58
C LYS A 25 -22.77 -9.21 2.04
N ASP A 26 -21.95 -9.84 2.89
CA ASP A 26 -20.60 -9.35 3.13
C ASP A 26 -19.93 -9.27 1.77
N SER A 27 -19.77 -8.02 1.35
CA SER A 27 -19.25 -7.63 0.06
C SER A 27 -17.79 -8.02 0.04
N SER A 28 -17.50 -9.26 -0.34
CA SER A 28 -16.16 -9.77 -0.68
C SER A 28 -15.65 -9.13 -1.98
N SER A 29 -15.79 -7.81 -2.10
CA SER A 29 -15.06 -6.96 -3.02
C SER A 29 -13.86 -6.38 -2.27
N SER A 30 -12.90 -7.20 -1.86
CA SER A 30 -11.60 -6.66 -1.41
C SER A 30 -10.58 -6.66 -2.56
N LYS A 31 -10.94 -6.07 -3.70
CA LYS A 31 -9.94 -5.30 -4.45
C LYS A 31 -9.75 -4.05 -3.57
N VAL A 32 -8.58 -3.73 -3.03
CA VAL A 32 -7.37 -3.49 -3.81
C VAL A 32 -6.10 -3.77 -2.99
N PRO A 33 -5.60 -5.02 -2.96
CA PRO A 33 -4.29 -5.27 -2.38
C PRO A 33 -3.18 -4.69 -3.26
N GLU A 34 -3.46 -4.30 -4.52
CA GLU A 34 -2.48 -3.65 -5.41
C GLU A 34 -2.41 -2.10 -5.29
N GLY A 35 -3.25 -1.47 -4.46
CA GLY A 35 -3.42 -0.01 -4.39
C GLY A 35 -4.03 0.67 -5.61
N GLN A 36 -4.29 1.96 -5.44
CA GLN A 36 -4.86 2.85 -6.46
C GLN A 36 -3.84 3.08 -7.58
N LYS A 37 -4.30 2.93 -8.83
CA LYS A 37 -3.50 3.25 -10.02
C LYS A 37 -3.26 4.76 -10.11
N GLN A 38 -2.01 5.14 -10.32
CA GLN A 38 -1.60 6.51 -10.59
C GLN A 38 -1.27 6.68 -12.09
N PRO A 39 -1.39 7.90 -12.64
CA PRO A 39 -0.91 8.20 -13.99
C PRO A 39 0.59 7.93 -14.11
N ASP A 40 1.00 7.36 -15.24
CA ASP A 40 2.42 7.26 -15.58
C ASP A 40 2.94 8.64 -15.97
N LYS A 41 3.99 9.09 -15.29
CA LYS A 41 4.63 10.39 -15.54
C LYS A 41 5.96 10.27 -16.29
N GLY A 42 6.27 9.09 -16.83
CA GLY A 42 7.51 8.81 -17.54
C GLY A 42 8.63 8.37 -16.60
N ARG A 43 9.87 8.39 -17.13
CA ARG A 43 11.05 7.81 -16.47
C ARG A 43 12.37 8.53 -16.77
N GLN A 44 12.31 9.85 -16.97
CA GLN A 44 13.49 10.61 -17.34
C GLN A 44 14.48 10.68 -16.15
N HIS A 45 15.74 10.33 -16.35
CA HIS A 45 16.76 10.56 -15.34
C HIS A 45 17.21 12.03 -15.32
N LEU A 46 17.41 12.53 -14.10
CA LEU A 46 18.06 13.80 -13.80
C LEU A 46 19.58 13.63 -13.80
N ALA A 47 20.31 14.69 -14.15
CA ALA A 47 21.73 14.73 -13.87
C ALA A 47 21.99 14.77 -12.35
N GLN A 48 23.15 14.27 -11.91
CA GLN A 48 23.51 14.23 -10.50
C GLN A 48 23.37 15.61 -9.82
N GLY A 49 22.70 15.62 -8.67
CA GLY A 49 22.49 16.82 -7.86
C GLY A 49 21.31 17.71 -8.28
N GLN A 50 20.61 17.39 -9.38
CA GLN A 50 19.39 18.09 -9.75
C GLN A 50 18.19 17.63 -8.91
N THR A 51 17.19 18.51 -8.80
CA THR A 51 15.93 18.27 -8.10
C THR A 51 14.77 18.39 -9.09
N PHE A 52 13.61 17.83 -8.73
CA PHE A 52 12.42 17.88 -9.56
C PHE A 52 11.17 18.24 -8.75
N ASN A 53 10.40 19.20 -9.27
CA ASN A 53 9.14 19.62 -8.66
C ASN A 53 7.99 18.73 -9.09
N TYR A 54 7.64 17.75 -8.26
CA TYR A 54 6.49 16.88 -8.49
C TYR A 54 5.16 17.59 -8.27
N SER A 55 4.16 17.26 -9.08
CA SER A 55 2.78 17.74 -8.89
C SER A 55 2.04 17.06 -7.73
N THR A 56 2.64 16.06 -7.09
CA THR A 56 2.09 15.29 -5.97
C THR A 56 3.17 15.11 -4.90
N VAL A 57 2.75 15.07 -3.63
CA VAL A 57 3.63 14.80 -2.49
C VAL A 57 4.19 13.37 -2.54
N PHE A 58 3.45 12.44 -3.15
CA PHE A 58 3.74 11.01 -3.18
C PHE A 58 3.86 10.52 -4.63
N PRO A 59 4.90 10.92 -5.38
CA PRO A 59 5.10 10.42 -6.73
C PRO A 59 5.32 8.91 -6.72
N THR A 60 4.87 8.26 -7.79
CA THR A 60 5.00 6.81 -8.03
C THR A 60 5.68 6.50 -9.37
N SER A 61 5.99 7.52 -10.15
CA SER A 61 6.69 7.51 -11.44
C SER A 61 7.07 8.95 -11.80
N GLY A 62 7.82 9.13 -12.89
CA GLY A 62 8.22 10.43 -13.39
C GLY A 62 9.73 10.63 -13.41
N THR A 63 10.15 11.87 -13.59
CA THR A 63 11.55 12.28 -13.59
C THR A 63 12.20 12.02 -12.23
N HIS A 64 13.38 11.40 -12.19
CA HIS A 64 13.99 10.94 -10.95
C HIS A 64 15.52 10.89 -11.05
N ALA A 65 16.22 10.68 -9.92
CA ALA A 65 17.68 10.70 -9.85
C ALA A 65 18.29 9.51 -10.61
N GLU A 66 19.53 9.64 -11.09
CA GLU A 66 20.25 8.55 -11.79
C GLU A 66 20.57 7.36 -10.88
N GLN A 67 20.65 7.55 -9.57
CA GLN A 67 21.05 6.50 -8.63
C GLN A 67 19.93 6.22 -7.60
N PRO A 68 19.57 4.94 -7.37
CA PRO A 68 18.63 4.56 -6.32
C PRO A 68 19.28 4.59 -4.93
N ALA A 69 18.46 4.57 -3.89
CA ALA A 69 18.94 4.31 -2.54
C ALA A 69 19.13 2.80 -2.30
N PRO A 70 20.07 2.39 -1.42
CA PRO A 70 20.14 1.00 -0.95
C PRO A 70 18.81 0.50 -0.35
N TRP A 71 18.49 -0.78 -0.56
CA TRP A 71 17.29 -1.40 0.03
C TRP A 71 17.44 -1.54 1.56
N ALA A 72 16.81 -0.64 2.32
CA ALA A 72 16.94 -0.61 3.78
C ALA A 72 15.80 0.17 4.48
N ALA A 73 15.80 0.10 5.80
CA ALA A 73 15.08 1.04 6.66
C ALA A 73 15.98 2.24 6.97
N TYR A 74 15.41 3.43 6.86
CA TYR A 74 16.07 4.70 7.04
C TYR A 74 15.45 5.46 8.21
N LYS A 75 16.30 6.18 8.95
CA LYS A 75 15.89 7.04 10.07
C LYS A 75 15.55 8.46 9.64
N GLN A 76 15.78 8.80 8.37
CA GLN A 76 15.49 10.08 7.76
C GLN A 76 14.70 9.88 6.47
N GLU A 77 13.96 10.91 6.07
CA GLU A 77 13.30 10.95 4.76
C GLU A 77 14.34 10.92 3.65
N ILE A 78 14.06 10.12 2.62
CA ILE A 78 14.81 10.13 1.37
C ILE A 78 14.06 10.99 0.35
N PRO A 79 14.74 11.89 -0.39
CA PRO A 79 14.17 12.64 -1.49
C PRO A 79 13.38 11.78 -2.48
N ASN A 80 12.28 12.34 -3.00
CA ASN A 80 11.38 11.64 -3.91
C ASN A 80 12.11 11.20 -5.20
N GLU A 81 13.01 12.02 -5.72
CA GLU A 81 13.86 11.73 -6.89
C GLU A 81 14.66 10.46 -6.71
N ILE A 82 15.12 10.14 -5.50
CA ILE A 82 15.89 8.92 -5.26
C ILE A 82 14.95 7.72 -5.16
N VAL A 83 13.89 7.82 -4.35
CA VAL A 83 13.00 6.67 -4.12
C VAL A 83 12.09 6.34 -5.30
N VAL A 84 11.89 7.27 -6.25
CA VAL A 84 11.22 6.96 -7.53
C VAL A 84 12.09 6.02 -8.38
N HIS A 85 13.42 6.18 -8.36
CA HIS A 85 14.33 5.23 -9.02
C HIS A 85 14.17 3.81 -8.42
N ASN A 86 14.13 3.70 -7.10
CA ASN A 86 13.85 2.43 -6.43
C ASN A 86 12.54 1.77 -6.92
N MET A 87 11.49 2.56 -7.18
CA MET A 87 10.24 2.04 -7.75
C MET A 87 10.36 1.67 -9.23
N GLU A 88 11.15 2.40 -10.03
CA GLU A 88 11.47 2.01 -11.41
C GLU A 88 12.14 0.64 -11.45
N HIS A 89 13.05 0.39 -10.51
CA HIS A 89 13.70 -0.90 -10.33
C HIS A 89 12.80 -1.97 -9.70
N GLY A 90 11.51 -1.70 -9.47
CA GLY A 90 10.55 -2.70 -9.02
C GLY A 90 10.51 -2.89 -7.50
N GLY A 91 11.14 -1.98 -6.76
CA GLY A 91 11.02 -1.90 -5.32
C GLY A 91 9.78 -1.16 -4.85
N LEU A 92 9.61 -1.17 -3.53
CA LEU A 92 8.53 -0.50 -2.83
C LEU A 92 9.06 0.55 -1.87
N VAL A 93 8.30 1.62 -1.71
CA VAL A 93 8.61 2.71 -0.78
C VAL A 93 7.50 2.78 0.26
N ILE A 94 7.85 2.50 1.50
CA ILE A 94 6.95 2.52 2.65
C ILE A 94 7.32 3.73 3.50
N SER A 95 6.48 4.76 3.47
CA SER A 95 6.61 5.91 4.38
C SER A 95 5.61 5.80 5.53
N TYR A 96 6.03 6.13 6.74
CA TYR A 96 5.19 6.14 7.95
C TYR A 96 5.20 7.50 8.63
N ARG A 97 4.11 7.85 9.34
CA ARG A 97 4.10 9.06 10.16
C ARG A 97 5.13 8.96 11.30
N PRO A 98 5.97 9.99 11.52
CA PRO A 98 7.01 9.95 12.56
C PRO A 98 6.48 9.77 13.99
N ASP A 99 5.22 10.14 14.25
CA ASP A 99 4.56 10.01 15.56
C ASP A 99 3.90 8.65 15.80
N MET A 100 4.02 7.71 14.86
CA MET A 100 3.55 6.34 15.04
C MET A 100 4.27 5.66 16.22
N PRO A 101 3.59 4.83 17.03
CA PRO A 101 4.24 4.14 18.15
C PRO A 101 5.50 3.39 17.71
N LYS A 102 6.59 3.54 18.47
CA LYS A 102 7.90 2.94 18.15
C LYS A 102 7.80 1.43 17.88
N ALA A 103 7.04 0.70 18.69
CA ALA A 103 6.83 -0.74 18.51
C ALA A 103 6.15 -1.09 17.16
N THR A 104 5.29 -0.20 16.63
CA THR A 104 4.66 -0.38 15.32
C THR A 104 5.65 -0.07 14.20
N ILE A 105 6.50 0.95 14.35
CA ILE A 105 7.61 1.23 13.41
C ILE A 105 8.54 0.03 13.33
N GLU A 106 8.94 -0.54 14.48
CA GLU A 106 9.80 -1.71 14.53
C GLU A 106 9.19 -2.94 13.84
N LYS A 107 7.88 -3.16 13.99
CA LYS A 107 7.17 -4.22 13.25
C LYS A 107 7.23 -3.99 11.74
N LEU A 108 7.00 -2.75 11.30
CA LEU A 108 7.05 -2.36 9.90
C LEU A 108 8.46 -2.55 9.29
N GLU A 109 9.50 -2.08 9.99
CA GLU A 109 10.90 -2.25 9.59
C GLU A 109 11.27 -3.74 9.49
N LYS A 110 10.83 -4.57 10.46
CA LYS A 110 11.09 -6.02 10.47
C LYS A 110 10.48 -6.75 9.28
N ILE A 111 9.32 -6.34 8.77
CA ILE A 111 8.70 -6.99 7.60
C ILE A 111 9.51 -6.75 6.33
N PHE A 112 10.04 -5.54 6.15
CA PHE A 112 10.55 -5.09 4.85
C PHE A 112 12.08 -5.01 4.77
N SER A 113 12.79 -4.97 5.89
CA SER A 113 14.23 -4.69 5.89
C SER A 113 15.05 -5.76 6.59
N LYS A 114 16.28 -5.99 6.10
CA LYS A 114 17.23 -6.92 6.69
C LYS A 114 17.59 -6.51 8.12
N PRO A 115 17.94 -7.45 9.01
CA PRO A 115 18.07 -8.90 8.77
C PRO A 115 16.76 -9.70 8.89
N TYR A 116 15.65 -9.06 9.25
CA TYR A 116 14.41 -9.75 9.64
C TYR A 116 13.34 -9.83 8.54
N SER A 117 13.57 -9.18 7.39
CA SER A 117 12.61 -9.08 6.28
C SER A 117 11.89 -10.40 6.03
N ASN A 118 10.58 -10.32 5.74
CA ASN A 118 9.75 -11.47 5.45
C ASN A 118 10.48 -12.42 4.49
N PRO A 119 10.65 -13.71 4.82
CA PRO A 119 11.46 -14.63 4.00
C PRO A 119 10.90 -14.82 2.58
N LYS A 120 9.63 -14.48 2.35
CA LYS A 120 9.03 -14.45 1.00
C LYS A 120 9.57 -13.31 0.13
N PHE A 121 10.27 -12.34 0.71
CA PHE A 121 10.83 -11.17 0.03
C PHE A 121 12.33 -11.42 -0.18
N THR A 122 12.67 -12.31 -1.12
CA THR A 122 14.08 -12.70 -1.35
C THR A 122 14.53 -12.29 -2.76
N PRO A 123 15.42 -11.27 -2.89
CA PRO A 123 15.77 -10.28 -1.87
C PRO A 123 14.60 -9.32 -1.59
N SER A 124 14.64 -8.63 -0.45
CA SER A 124 13.66 -7.59 -0.16
C SER A 124 14.03 -6.33 -0.92
N LYS A 125 13.12 -5.80 -1.74
CA LYS A 125 13.26 -4.57 -2.51
C LYS A 125 12.36 -3.50 -1.90
N ALA A 126 12.75 -3.02 -0.74
CA ALA A 126 11.96 -2.06 0.02
C ALA A 126 12.82 -0.95 0.62
N ILE A 127 12.29 0.26 0.55
CA ILE A 127 12.70 1.41 1.34
C ILE A 127 11.65 1.61 2.43
N VAL A 128 12.06 1.65 3.69
CA VAL A 128 11.20 2.05 4.81
C VAL A 128 11.73 3.35 5.37
N MET A 129 10.93 4.40 5.45
CA MET A 129 11.39 5.71 5.92
C MET A 129 10.29 6.49 6.66
N PRO A 130 10.62 7.43 7.55
CA PRO A 130 9.64 8.40 8.04
C PRO A 130 9.07 9.22 6.88
N GLY A 131 7.90 9.81 7.06
CA GLY A 131 7.26 10.72 6.12
C GLY A 131 6.50 11.81 6.86
N SER A 132 7.13 12.96 7.08
CA SER A 132 6.55 14.14 7.73
C SER A 132 5.30 14.66 7.04
N LYS A 133 5.21 14.47 5.71
CA LYS A 133 4.05 14.85 4.91
C LYS A 133 2.98 13.75 4.78
N ASN A 134 3.14 12.60 5.44
CA ASN A 134 2.16 11.52 5.40
C ASN A 134 0.78 12.00 5.87
N ASP A 135 -0.21 11.95 4.97
CA ASP A 135 -1.62 12.24 5.28
C ASP A 135 -2.37 11.02 5.84
N ARG A 136 -1.69 9.87 5.95
CA ARG A 136 -2.17 8.60 6.51
C ARG A 136 -1.05 7.92 7.28
N LEU A 137 -1.40 7.03 8.22
CA LEU A 137 -0.42 6.43 9.13
C LEU A 137 0.73 5.74 8.38
N ILE A 138 0.40 4.94 7.36
CA ILE A 138 1.37 4.28 6.49
C ILE A 138 0.96 4.49 5.04
N ILE A 139 1.92 4.82 4.18
CA ILE A 139 1.75 4.92 2.74
C ILE A 139 2.76 3.99 2.10
N ILE A 140 2.28 3.02 1.34
CA ILE A 140 3.10 2.09 0.56
C ILE A 140 2.93 2.39 -0.93
N ARG A 141 4.04 2.57 -1.62
CA ARG A 141 4.11 2.92 -3.03
C ARG A 141 4.93 1.90 -3.80
N SER A 142 4.56 1.71 -5.06
CA SER A 142 5.32 1.01 -6.09
C SER A 142 5.10 1.74 -7.42
N TRP A 143 5.75 1.32 -8.50
CA TRP A 143 5.58 1.99 -9.78
C TRP A 143 4.09 2.12 -10.17
N ASN A 144 3.64 3.34 -10.42
CA ASN A 144 2.24 3.70 -10.76
C ASN A 144 1.16 3.20 -9.79
N ARG A 145 1.50 2.87 -8.54
CA ARG A 145 0.54 2.38 -7.54
C ARG A 145 0.82 2.95 -6.17
N ILE A 146 -0.25 3.26 -5.44
CA ILE A 146 -0.18 3.76 -4.07
C ILE A 146 -1.32 3.17 -3.24
N LEU A 147 -1.00 2.74 -2.03
CA LEU A 147 -1.98 2.39 -1.01
C LEU A 147 -1.68 3.18 0.26
N LYS A 148 -2.71 3.81 0.81
CA LYS A 148 -2.64 4.58 2.05
C LYS A 148 -3.47 3.87 3.11
N LEU A 149 -2.94 3.76 4.33
CA LEU A 149 -3.53 3.03 5.44
C LEU A 149 -3.63 3.93 6.68
N ASP A 150 -4.81 3.94 7.30
CA ASP A 150 -5.07 4.64 8.56
C ASP A 150 -4.52 3.87 9.78
N SER A 151 -4.20 2.59 9.63
CA SER A 151 -3.67 1.72 10.68
C SER A 151 -2.65 0.73 10.15
N TYR A 152 -1.82 0.18 11.04
CA TYR A 152 -0.94 -0.93 10.70
C TYR A 152 -1.76 -2.19 10.41
N ASN A 153 -1.56 -2.77 9.22
CA ASN A 153 -2.14 -4.06 8.83
C ASN A 153 -1.11 -4.86 8.04
N GLU A 154 -0.43 -5.77 8.72
CA GLU A 154 0.65 -6.59 8.18
C GLU A 154 0.25 -7.42 6.95
N LYS A 155 -0.95 -8.03 7.00
CA LYS A 155 -1.44 -8.83 5.88
C LYS A 155 -1.61 -7.96 4.64
N THR A 156 -2.21 -6.78 4.78
CA THR A 156 -2.43 -5.85 3.68
C THR A 156 -1.11 -5.34 3.09
N LEU A 157 -0.16 -4.97 3.95
CA LEU A 157 1.19 -4.55 3.53
C LEU A 157 1.93 -5.67 2.78
N THR A 158 1.87 -6.90 3.30
CA THR A 158 2.48 -8.08 2.67
C THR A 158 1.83 -8.41 1.33
N ASP A 159 0.50 -8.40 1.27
CA ASP A 159 -0.25 -8.67 0.05
C ASP A 159 0.04 -7.60 -1.02
N TYR A 160 0.18 -6.33 -0.62
CA TYR A 160 0.57 -5.25 -1.52
C TYR A 160 1.97 -5.46 -2.07
N TYR A 161 2.93 -5.79 -1.21
CA TYR A 161 4.29 -6.06 -1.64
C TYR A 161 4.34 -7.18 -2.66
N LEU A 162 3.77 -8.34 -2.33
CA LEU A 162 3.82 -9.50 -3.22
C LEU A 162 3.11 -9.26 -4.55
N LYS A 163 2.07 -8.42 -4.57
CA LYS A 163 1.36 -8.09 -5.81
C LYS A 163 2.07 -7.06 -6.67
N ASN A 164 2.99 -6.26 -6.15
CA ASN A 164 3.55 -5.12 -6.87
C ASN A 164 5.08 -5.16 -7.04
N VAL A 165 5.80 -5.93 -6.22
CA VAL A 165 7.24 -6.09 -6.39
C VAL A 165 7.55 -6.56 -7.81
N ASN A 166 8.58 -5.97 -8.43
CA ASN A 166 8.99 -6.25 -9.80
C ASN A 166 7.92 -5.98 -10.87
N LYS A 167 6.86 -5.21 -10.56
CA LYS A 167 5.92 -4.68 -11.56
C LYS A 167 6.28 -3.23 -11.90
N SER A 168 7.36 -3.07 -12.64
CA SER A 168 7.93 -1.77 -12.99
C SER A 168 8.59 -1.82 -14.38
N PRO A 169 9.08 -0.69 -14.91
CA PRO A 169 9.80 -0.68 -16.17
C PRO A 169 11.10 -1.49 -16.15
N GLU A 170 11.81 -1.57 -15.01
CA GLU A 170 13.13 -2.22 -14.91
C GLU A 170 13.24 -3.20 -13.73
N PRO A 171 12.44 -4.28 -13.70
CA PRO A 171 12.19 -5.07 -12.49
C PRO A 171 13.36 -5.91 -11.94
N GLY A 172 14.55 -5.87 -12.55
CA GLY A 172 15.72 -6.67 -12.17
C GLY A 172 16.98 -5.86 -11.89
N ALA A 173 16.94 -4.54 -12.03
CA ALA A 173 18.09 -3.69 -11.73
C ALA A 173 18.31 -3.61 -10.20
N ALA A 174 19.58 -3.59 -9.82
CA ALA A 174 20.06 -3.78 -8.45
C ALA A 174 20.22 -2.46 -7.70
#